data_AF-A0AB37T5T1-F1
#
_entry.id   AF-A0AB37T5T1-F1
#
_cell.length_a   1.000
_cell.length_b   1.000
_cell.length_c   1.000
_cell.angle_alpha   90.00
_cell.angle_beta   90.00
_cell.angle_gamma   90.00
#
_symmetry.space_group_name_H-M   'P 1'
#
loop_
_entity.id
_entity.type
_entity.pdbx_description
1 polymer ?
#
loop_
_entity_poly.entity_id
_entity_poly.type
_entity_poly.pdbx_seq_one_letter_code
_entity_poly.pdbx_strand_id
1 'polypeptide(L)'
;MSAGPAVDPRGPRFAAILTTIVLAVVLITQWWPLLAAQAVVFAIGAFIGLKPAPYSLLYRYLVAPRLGPTTEREDAAPLRFAQAVGFVFAVVGTVGFATGSTALGFVATAFALLAAFLNAAFDFCLGCEMYLLIKRFSPSPRAS
;
A
#
# COMPACT_ATOMS: atom_id res chain seq x y z
N MET A 1 -2.30 7.88 -23.85
CA MET A 1 -2.28 8.13 -22.38
C MET A 1 -3.37 7.26 -21.77
N SER A 2 -3.02 6.06 -21.30
CA SER A 2 -4.02 5.17 -20.69
C SER A 2 -4.40 5.74 -19.34
N ALA A 3 -5.54 6.46 -19.29
CA ALA A 3 -6.19 6.79 -18.03
C ALA A 3 -6.51 5.47 -17.34
N GLY A 4 -5.76 5.15 -16.30
CA GLY A 4 -6.04 3.98 -15.47
C GLY A 4 -7.41 4.14 -14.81
N PRO A 5 -7.98 3.07 -14.23
CA PRO A 5 -9.20 3.19 -13.47
C PRO A 5 -9.02 4.25 -12.37
N ALA A 6 -9.79 5.33 -12.46
CA ALA A 6 -9.81 6.44 -11.52
C ALA A 6 -10.30 5.98 -10.14
N VAL A 7 -9.53 6.24 -9.08
CA VAL A 7 -9.80 5.81 -7.70
C VAL A 7 -10.07 7.03 -6.82
N ASP A 8 -10.99 6.90 -5.87
CA ASP A 8 -11.24 7.92 -4.84
C ASP A 8 -10.06 7.96 -3.86
N PRO A 9 -9.38 9.11 -3.65
CA PRO A 9 -8.21 9.22 -2.77
C PRO A 9 -8.49 8.90 -1.29
N ARG A 10 -9.75 8.95 -0.86
CA ARG A 10 -10.14 8.61 0.52
C ARG A 10 -10.05 7.09 0.80
N GLY A 11 -10.21 6.26 -0.22
CA GLY A 11 -10.07 4.80 -0.10
C GLY A 11 -8.64 4.36 0.26
N PRO A 12 -7.62 4.81 -0.47
CA PRO A 12 -6.21 4.61 -0.13
C PRO A 12 -5.84 5.10 1.27
N ARG A 13 -6.35 6.28 1.71
CA ARG A 13 -6.15 6.77 3.09
C ARG A 13 -6.70 5.80 4.12
N PHE A 14 -7.93 5.34 3.94
CA PHE A 14 -8.56 4.39 4.86
C PHE A 14 -7.76 3.07 4.94
N ALA A 15 -7.31 2.56 3.79
CA ALA A 15 -6.46 1.38 3.74
C ALA A 15 -5.10 1.62 4.44
N ALA A 16 -4.51 2.81 4.30
CA ALA A 16 -3.26 3.19 4.96
C ALA A 16 -3.42 3.27 6.49
N ILE A 17 -4.54 3.80 6.99
CA ILE A 17 -4.85 3.82 8.44
C ILE A 17 -4.91 2.39 8.99
N LEU A 18 -5.68 1.51 8.35
CA LEU A 18 -5.79 0.10 8.79
C LEU A 18 -4.44 -0.60 8.75
N THR A 19 -3.68 -0.39 7.67
CA THR A 19 -2.34 -0.95 7.51
C THR A 19 -1.39 -0.47 8.62
N THR A 20 -1.45 0.83 8.97
CA THR A 20 -0.65 1.41 10.06
C THR A 20 -0.96 0.73 11.39
N ILE A 21 -2.25 0.52 11.70
CA ILE A 21 -2.68 -0.17 12.93
C ILE A 21 -2.16 -1.61 12.93
N VAL A 22 -2.34 -2.36 11.83
CA VAL A 22 -1.88 -3.75 11.71
C VAL A 22 -0.37 -3.85 11.88
N LEU A 23 0.41 -3.00 11.20
CA LEU A 23 1.87 -3.02 11.28
C LEU A 23 2.39 -2.60 12.68
N ALA A 24 1.71 -1.66 13.35
CA ALA A 24 2.03 -1.31 14.74
C ALA A 24 1.77 -2.50 15.68
N VAL A 25 0.65 -3.20 15.53
CA VAL A 25 0.35 -4.42 16.30
C VAL A 25 1.40 -5.50 16.01
N VAL A 26 1.81 -5.69 14.76
CA VAL A 26 2.88 -6.63 14.40
C VAL A 26 4.20 -6.26 15.09
N LEU A 27 4.57 -4.99 15.16
CA LEU A 27 5.81 -4.58 15.84
C LEU A 27 5.78 -4.86 17.34
N ILE A 28 4.63 -4.67 18.00
CA ILE A 28 4.46 -4.92 19.43
C ILE A 28 4.44 -6.41 19.74
N THR A 29 3.71 -7.19 18.93
CA THR A 29 3.47 -8.62 19.19
C THR A 29 4.50 -9.54 18.53
N GLN A 30 5.26 -9.03 17.56
CA GLN A 30 6.16 -9.78 16.68
C GLN A 30 5.47 -10.97 15.97
N TRP A 31 4.15 -10.90 15.82
CA TRP A 31 3.36 -12.01 15.34
C TRP A 31 3.42 -12.12 13.81
N TRP A 32 4.39 -12.89 13.32
CA TRP A 32 4.66 -13.07 11.90
C TRP A 32 3.44 -13.52 11.05
N PRO A 33 2.48 -14.34 11.54
CA PRO A 33 1.30 -14.70 10.75
C PRO A 33 0.41 -13.50 10.41
N LEU A 34 0.34 -12.51 11.30
CA LEU A 34 -0.40 -11.27 11.05
C LEU A 34 0.28 -10.43 9.95
N LEU A 35 1.61 -10.38 9.97
CA LEU A 35 2.38 -9.72 8.91
C LEU A 35 2.25 -10.46 7.56
N ALA A 36 2.22 -11.79 7.58
CA ALA A 36 1.97 -12.61 6.40
C ALA A 36 0.57 -12.35 5.82
N ALA A 37 -0.46 -12.25 6.67
CA ALA A 37 -1.80 -11.87 6.24
C ALA A 37 -1.81 -10.47 5.60
N GLN A 38 -1.13 -9.49 6.18
CA GLN A 38 -0.97 -8.17 5.60
C GLN A 38 -0.22 -8.20 4.26
N ALA A 39 0.79 -9.08 4.12
CA ALA A 39 1.46 -9.29 2.83
C ALA A 39 0.48 -9.80 1.76
N VAL A 40 -0.43 -10.72 2.09
CA VAL A 40 -1.48 -11.16 1.17
C VAL A 40 -2.38 -10.00 0.75
N VAL A 41 -2.77 -9.13 1.69
CA VAL A 41 -3.57 -7.93 1.38
C VAL A 41 -2.84 -7.02 0.38
N PHE A 42 -1.54 -6.77 0.60
CA PHE A 42 -0.71 -6.00 -0.33
C PHE A 42 -0.59 -6.69 -1.70
N ALA A 43 -0.43 -8.02 -1.73
CA ALA A 43 -0.34 -8.79 -2.97
C ALA A 43 -1.64 -8.69 -3.80
N ILE A 44 -2.81 -8.77 -3.15
CA ILE A 44 -4.09 -8.59 -3.82
C ILE A 44 -4.15 -7.18 -4.46
N GLY A 45 -3.81 -6.13 -3.70
CA GLY A 45 -3.79 -4.76 -4.20
C GLY A 45 -2.80 -4.55 -5.36
N ALA A 46 -1.61 -5.13 -5.26
CA ALA A 46 -0.54 -5.00 -6.23
C ALA A 46 -0.84 -5.76 -7.54
N PHE A 47 -1.22 -7.03 -7.47
CA PHE A 47 -1.27 -7.95 -8.61
C PHE A 47 -2.67 -8.17 -9.17
N ILE A 48 -3.69 -8.26 -8.32
CA ILE A 48 -5.09 -8.47 -8.74
C ILE A 48 -5.75 -7.12 -9.04
N GLY A 49 -5.48 -6.12 -8.20
CA GLY A 49 -5.90 -4.73 -8.37
C GLY A 49 -6.58 -4.17 -7.12
N LEU A 50 -6.78 -2.85 -7.12
CA LEU A 50 -7.31 -2.14 -5.95
C LEU A 50 -8.80 -2.38 -5.70
N LYS A 51 -9.59 -2.71 -6.73
CA LYS A 51 -11.05 -2.91 -6.59
C LYS A 51 -11.42 -4.12 -5.69
N PRO A 52 -10.77 -5.30 -5.83
CA PRO A 52 -11.03 -6.44 -4.95
C PRO A 52 -10.24 -6.43 -3.64
N ALA A 53 -9.38 -5.43 -3.39
CA ALA A 53 -8.60 -5.37 -2.16
C ALA A 53 -9.54 -5.35 -0.93
N PRO A 54 -9.27 -6.13 0.12
CA PRO A 54 -10.20 -6.28 1.24
C PRO A 54 -10.49 -4.94 1.93
N TYR A 55 -9.48 -4.08 2.06
CA TYR A 55 -9.65 -2.75 2.65
C TYR A 55 -10.44 -1.79 1.75
N SER A 56 -10.36 -1.93 0.43
CA SER A 56 -11.13 -1.09 -0.50
C SER A 56 -12.60 -1.52 -0.56
N LEU A 57 -12.88 -2.82 -0.42
CA LEU A 57 -14.23 -3.33 -0.21
C LEU A 57 -14.83 -2.79 1.09
N LEU A 58 -14.06 -2.85 2.19
CA LEU A 58 -14.50 -2.34 3.48
C LEU A 58 -14.83 -0.84 3.39
N TYR A 59 -13.95 -0.05 2.74
CA TYR A 59 -14.22 1.37 2.47
C TYR A 59 -15.51 1.56 1.67
N ARG A 60 -15.69 0.81 0.57
CA ARG A 60 -16.85 0.94 -0.32
C ARG A 60 -18.19 0.59 0.35
N TYR A 61 -18.20 -0.40 1.23
CA TYR A 61 -19.44 -0.85 1.87
C TYR A 61 -19.76 -0.07 3.15
N LEU A 62 -18.75 0.32 3.94
CA LEU A 62 -18.99 0.94 5.26
C LEU A 62 -18.81 2.46 5.27
N VAL A 63 -17.87 2.98 4.49
CA VAL A 63 -17.44 4.38 4.57
C VAL A 63 -18.02 5.18 3.41
N ALA A 64 -17.82 4.73 2.17
CA ALA A 64 -18.30 5.42 0.97
C ALA A 64 -19.80 5.81 0.97
N PRO A 65 -20.77 4.98 1.42
CA PRO A 65 -22.17 5.39 1.46
C PRO A 65 -22.47 6.52 2.45
N ARG A 66 -21.55 6.80 3.39
CA ARG A 66 -21.68 7.89 4.37
C ARG A 66 -21.01 9.18 3.92
N LEU A 67 -20.31 9.19 2.79
CA LEU A 67 -19.61 10.37 2.27
C LEU A 67 -20.27 10.88 0.99
N GLY A 68 -20.31 12.20 0.84
CA GLY A 68 -20.78 12.84 -0.39
C GLY A 68 -19.86 12.57 -1.60
N PRO A 69 -20.38 12.71 -2.83
CA PRO A 69 -19.65 12.43 -4.05
C PRO A 69 -18.37 13.25 -4.16
N THR A 70 -17.26 12.61 -4.50
CA THR A 70 -15.97 13.28 -4.78
C THR A 70 -15.78 13.47 -6.27
N THR A 71 -15.27 14.65 -6.66
CA THR A 71 -14.88 14.99 -8.03
C THR A 71 -13.40 14.68 -8.30
N GLU A 72 -12.61 14.51 -7.25
CA GLU A 72 -11.17 14.25 -7.34
C GLU A 72 -10.90 12.74 -7.48
N ARG A 73 -10.01 12.39 -8.41
CA ARG A 73 -9.73 11.02 -8.81
C ARG A 73 -8.24 10.85 -9.01
N GLU A 74 -7.69 9.80 -8.40
CA GLU A 74 -6.28 9.44 -8.49
C GLU A 74 -6.07 8.23 -9.40
N ASP A 75 -4.92 8.16 -10.07
CA ASP A 75 -4.55 7.04 -10.93
C ASP A 75 -4.26 5.77 -10.11
N ALA A 76 -4.85 4.63 -10.50
CA ALA A 76 -4.61 3.36 -9.82
C ALA A 76 -3.17 2.81 -9.98
N ALA A 77 -2.48 3.18 -11.07
CA ALA A 77 -1.16 2.63 -11.40
C ALA A 77 -0.06 2.92 -10.35
N PRO A 78 0.18 4.18 -9.94
CA PRO A 78 1.17 4.49 -8.90
C PRO A 78 0.80 3.82 -7.55
N LEU A 79 -0.49 3.71 -7.26
CA LEU A 79 -0.92 3.06 -6.02
C LEU A 79 -0.68 1.55 -6.04
N ARG A 80 -0.85 0.86 -7.18
CA ARG A 80 -0.44 -0.56 -7.32
C ARG A 80 1.05 -0.76 -7.10
N PHE A 81 1.87 0.17 -7.59
CA PHE A 81 3.31 0.14 -7.33
C PHE A 81 3.62 0.28 -5.83
N ALA A 82 2.98 1.22 -5.14
CA ALA A 82 3.13 1.36 -3.69
C ALA A 82 2.72 0.09 -2.92
N GLN A 83 1.64 -0.59 -3.34
CA GLN A 83 1.24 -1.88 -2.77
C GLN A 83 2.28 -2.97 -3.01
N ALA A 84 2.92 -3.00 -4.18
CA ALA A 84 3.98 -3.96 -4.49
C ALA A 84 5.22 -3.73 -3.63
N VAL A 85 5.61 -2.47 -3.40
CA VAL A 85 6.71 -2.13 -2.49
C VAL A 85 6.37 -2.54 -1.06
N GLY A 86 5.16 -2.25 -0.59
CA GLY A 86 4.66 -2.69 0.72
C GLY A 86 4.65 -4.21 0.87
N PHE A 87 4.27 -4.94 -0.19
CA PHE A 87 4.33 -6.40 -0.24
C PHE A 87 5.76 -6.92 -0.04
N VAL A 88 6.75 -6.36 -0.73
CA VAL A 88 8.15 -6.77 -0.59
C VAL A 88 8.63 -6.59 0.85
N PHE A 89 8.38 -5.44 1.47
CA PHE A 89 8.76 -5.22 2.87
C PHE A 89 8.02 -6.16 3.83
N ALA A 90 6.73 -6.41 3.61
CA ALA A 90 5.96 -7.32 4.45
C ALA A 90 6.46 -8.77 4.34
N VAL A 91 6.82 -9.24 3.14
CA VAL A 91 7.42 -10.56 2.94
C VAL A 91 8.78 -10.66 3.63
N VAL A 92 9.67 -9.68 3.43
CA VAL A 92 10.99 -9.64 4.09
C VAL A 92 10.83 -9.62 5.61
N GLY A 93 9.91 -8.81 6.13
CA GLY A 93 9.63 -8.76 7.57
C GLY A 93 9.05 -10.07 8.10
N THR A 94 8.17 -10.73 7.34
CA THR A 94 7.60 -12.04 7.68
C THR A 94 8.69 -13.10 7.76
N VAL A 95 9.58 -13.16 6.76
CA VAL A 95 10.73 -14.08 6.76
C VAL A 95 11.66 -13.78 7.93
N GLY A 96 11.94 -12.50 8.21
CA GLY A 96 12.74 -12.08 9.36
C GLY A 96 12.19 -12.59 10.69
N PHE A 97 10.91 -12.35 10.98
CA PHE A 97 10.29 -12.85 12.21
C PHE A 97 10.15 -14.39 12.23
N ALA A 98 9.82 -15.03 11.10
CA ALA A 98 9.67 -16.49 11.04
C ALA A 98 10.99 -17.25 11.21
N THR A 99 12.10 -16.67 10.76
CA THR A 99 13.46 -17.25 10.89
C THR A 99 14.16 -16.86 12.19
N GLY A 100 13.52 -16.05 13.04
CA GLY A 100 14.10 -15.57 14.30
C GLY A 100 15.07 -14.39 14.15
N SER A 101 15.28 -13.86 12.93
CA SER A 101 16.02 -12.62 12.69
C SER A 101 15.15 -11.41 13.03
N THR A 102 15.04 -11.12 14.32
CA THR A 102 14.20 -10.03 14.83
C THR A 102 14.62 -8.67 14.27
N ALA A 103 15.92 -8.41 14.14
CA ALA A 103 16.43 -7.17 13.55
C ALA A 103 15.93 -6.96 12.12
N LEU A 104 15.97 -7.99 11.26
CA LEU A 104 15.45 -7.91 9.89
C LEU A 104 13.94 -7.68 9.89
N GLY A 105 13.21 -8.41 10.75
CA GLY A 105 11.77 -8.25 10.93
C GLY A 105 11.38 -6.82 11.33
N PHE A 106 12.04 -6.27 12.34
CA PHE A 106 11.82 -4.91 12.83
C PHE A 106 12.13 -3.86 11.77
N VAL A 107 13.30 -3.92 11.13
CA VAL A 107 13.71 -2.93 10.13
C VAL A 107 12.74 -2.92 8.95
N ALA A 108 12.44 -4.08 8.37
CA ALA A 108 11.53 -4.18 7.24
C ALA A 108 10.10 -3.71 7.59
N THR A 109 9.59 -4.11 8.75
CA THR A 109 8.25 -3.72 9.20
C THR A 109 8.17 -2.24 9.56
N ALA A 110 9.22 -1.66 10.14
CA ALA A 110 9.30 -0.23 10.45
C ALA A 110 9.30 0.63 9.17
N PHE A 111 10.01 0.21 8.12
CA PHE A 111 9.95 0.88 6.82
C PHE A 111 8.56 0.81 6.20
N ALA A 112 7.90 -0.35 6.25
CA ALA A 112 6.52 -0.50 5.78
C ALA A 112 5.56 0.38 6.59
N LEU A 113 5.73 0.45 7.91
CA LEU A 113 4.92 1.28 8.81
C LEU A 113 5.13 2.76 8.49
N LEU A 114 6.37 3.22 8.32
CA LEU A 114 6.67 4.61 7.99
C LEU A 114 5.99 5.02 6.68
N ALA A 115 6.09 4.18 5.65
CA ALA A 115 5.43 4.43 4.36
C ALA A 115 3.90 4.48 4.49
N ALA A 116 3.30 3.57 5.27
CA ALA A 116 1.86 3.55 5.52
C ALA A 116 1.41 4.77 6.33
N PHE A 117 2.16 5.15 7.36
CA PHE A 117 1.86 6.28 8.23
C PHE A 117 1.93 7.62 7.48
N LEU A 118 2.95 7.82 6.64
CA LEU A 118 3.07 9.04 5.83
C LEU A 118 1.87 9.21 4.89
N ASN A 119 1.41 8.11 4.29
CA ASN A 119 0.23 8.11 3.44
C ASN A 119 -1.06 8.39 4.25
N ALA A 120 -1.16 7.83 5.46
CA ALA A 120 -2.29 8.09 6.35
C ALA A 120 -2.35 9.53 6.89
N ALA A 121 -1.19 10.13 7.22
CA ALA A 121 -1.11 11.41 7.92
C ALA A 121 -1.00 12.64 6.99
N PHE A 122 -0.22 12.54 5.90
CA PHE A 122 0.10 13.68 5.03
C PHE A 122 -0.49 13.58 3.63
N ASP A 123 -1.26 12.52 3.35
CA ASP A 123 -1.68 12.15 1.99
C ASP A 123 -0.50 11.96 1.02
N PHE A 124 0.68 11.73 1.58
CA PHE A 124 1.90 11.66 0.82
C PHE A 124 2.21 10.21 0.49
N CYS A 125 1.75 9.77 -0.69
CA CYS A 125 2.11 8.47 -1.24
C CYS A 125 3.55 8.53 -1.80
N LEU A 126 4.55 8.28 -0.94
CA LEU A 126 5.97 8.24 -1.33
C LEU A 126 6.23 7.32 -2.54
N GLY A 127 5.50 6.20 -2.63
CA GLY A 127 5.57 5.29 -3.78
C GLY A 127 5.02 5.91 -5.07
N CYS A 128 4.03 6.78 -4.98
CA CYS A 128 3.44 7.47 -6.12
C CYS A 128 4.40 8.52 -6.69
N GLU A 129 5.04 9.33 -5.84
CA GLU A 129 6.10 10.27 -6.24
C GLU A 129 7.31 9.53 -6.85
N MET A 130 7.74 8.44 -6.22
CA MET A 130 8.85 7.63 -6.74
C MET A 130 8.52 7.02 -8.10
N TYR A 131 7.29 6.54 -8.31
CA TYR A 131 6.83 6.04 -9.61
C TYR A 131 6.86 7.14 -10.68
N LEU A 132 6.41 8.35 -10.37
CA LEU A 132 6.44 9.49 -11.29
C LEU A 132 7.88 9.92 -11.61
N LEU A 133 8.77 9.94 -10.62
CA LEU A 133 10.20 10.16 -10.83
C LEU A 133 10.79 9.10 -11.77
N ILE A 134 10.59 7.81 -11.48
CA ILE A 134 11.10 6.71 -12.31
C ILE A 134 10.56 6.83 -13.74
N LYS A 135 9.27 7.15 -13.91
CA LYS A 135 8.64 7.33 -15.22
C LYS A 135 9.20 8.55 -15.96
N ARG A 136 9.53 9.64 -15.25
CA ARG A 136 10.17 10.83 -15.82
C ARG A 136 11.58 10.55 -16.33
N PHE A 137 12.33 9.69 -15.64
CA PHE A 137 13.69 9.29 -16.04
C PHE A 137 13.74 8.05 -16.94
N SER A 138 12.64 7.31 -17.08
CA SER A 138 12.55 6.19 -18.01
C SER A 138 12.55 6.73 -19.44
N PRO A 139 13.52 6.35 -20.29
CA PRO A 139 13.54 6.78 -21.68
C PRO A 139 12.27 6.29 -22.37
N SER A 140 11.47 7.22 -22.90
CA SER A 140 10.40 6.85 -23.83
C SER A 140 11.02 6.06 -24.98
N PRO A 141 10.48 4.88 -25.35
CA PRO A 141 10.80 4.32 -26.64
C PRO A 141 10.36 5.36 -27.66
N ARG A 142 11.32 6.02 -28.32
CA ARG A 142 11.04 6.82 -29.50
C ARG A 142 10.34 5.88 -30.47
N ALA A 143 9.07 6.15 -30.75
CA ALA A 143 8.38 5.54 -31.87
C ALA A 143 9.23 5.84 -33.12
N SER A 144 9.80 4.79 -33.69
CA SER A 144 10.36 4.80 -35.04
C SER A 144 9.22 4.59 -36.03
#